data_AF-A0A9D4PU79-F1
#
_entry.id   AF-A0A9D4PU79-F1
#
_cell.length_a   1.000
_cell.length_b   1.000
_cell.length_c   1.000
_cell.angle_alpha   90.00
_cell.angle_beta   90.00
_cell.angle_gamma   90.00
#
_symmetry.space_group_name_H-M   'P 1'
#
loop_
_entity.id
_entity.type
_entity.pdbx_description
1 polymer ?
#
loop_
_entity_poly.entity_id
_entity_poly.type
_entity_poly.pdbx_seq_one_letter_code
_entity_poly.pdbx_strand_id
1 'polypeptide(L)'
;MSCTVPAPGASVDGDDRWLCLHKLFLAEGTEKEPDVVVLGDYTVAFLQQSEASFLSRRCPIPKVWENYFAPLHCLNFGIPEDRIENVLWRIENGELDNIKAKVVVLSVGSNNNTSSPEAVAEGIVTCTTAIKSRLPEAQVVVLKLLPCGQHPNSQRDRRRQINELLAKALKGQPQVQLVDLDPGLVRPDGTIGYHDMFDFLHLSRQGYVSTFEPLADLVAQLLREAAGAGDTPVAAS
;
A
#
# COMPACT_ATOMS: atom_id res chain seq x y z
N MET A 1 -2.40 -21.23 6.71
CA MET A 1 -3.05 -20.15 7.48
C MET A 1 -4.03 -19.44 6.56
N SER A 2 -5.23 -19.10 7.05
CA SER A 2 -6.26 -18.44 6.25
C SER A 2 -5.90 -16.96 6.05
N CYS A 3 -6.02 -16.45 4.82
CA CYS A 3 -5.80 -15.02 4.55
C CYS A 3 -7.00 -14.15 4.98
N THR A 4 -8.12 -14.78 5.37
CA THR A 4 -9.38 -14.10 5.75
C THR A 4 -9.64 -14.12 7.25
N VAL A 5 -8.79 -14.81 8.03
CA VAL A 5 -8.93 -14.85 9.49
C VAL A 5 -7.94 -13.85 10.08
N PRO A 6 -8.40 -12.80 10.76
CA PRO A 6 -7.53 -11.81 11.38
C PRO A 6 -6.61 -12.46 12.41
N ALA A 7 -5.32 -12.15 12.35
CA ALA A 7 -4.34 -12.60 13.34
C ALA A 7 -3.25 -11.53 13.56
N PRO A 8 -2.80 -11.29 14.80
CA PRO A 8 -1.73 -10.33 15.06
C PRO A 8 -0.40 -10.80 14.41
N GLY A 9 0.48 -9.85 14.10
CA GLY A 9 1.83 -10.15 13.63
C GLY A 9 2.63 -10.92 14.68
N ALA A 10 3.52 -11.81 14.22
CA ALA A 10 4.34 -12.63 15.10
C ALA A 10 5.43 -11.77 15.79
N SER A 11 5.58 -11.93 17.11
CA SER A 11 6.74 -11.42 17.86
C SER A 11 7.89 -12.41 17.71
N VAL A 12 8.73 -12.22 16.69
CA VAL A 12 9.81 -13.16 16.36
C VAL A 12 10.94 -13.12 17.38
N ASP A 13 11.28 -11.92 17.88
CA ASP A 13 12.39 -11.69 18.80
C ASP A 13 11.94 -11.50 20.27
N GLY A 14 10.63 -11.61 20.53
CA GLY A 14 10.04 -11.37 21.86
C GLY A 14 10.05 -9.89 22.30
N ASP A 15 10.25 -8.97 21.35
CA ASP A 15 10.39 -7.53 21.59
C ASP A 15 9.10 -6.72 21.30
N ASP A 16 8.04 -7.41 20.86
CA ASP A 16 6.71 -6.86 20.60
C ASP A 16 6.69 -5.64 19.66
N ARG A 17 7.71 -5.50 18.78
CA ARG A 17 7.84 -4.38 17.83
C ARG A 17 6.58 -4.17 17.00
N TRP A 18 5.98 -5.26 16.53
CA TRP A 18 4.76 -5.23 15.72
C TRP A 18 3.59 -4.58 16.47
N LEU A 19 3.38 -4.97 17.74
CA LEU A 19 2.31 -4.44 18.56
C LEU A 19 2.57 -2.99 18.98
N CYS A 20 3.84 -2.62 19.17
CA CYS A 20 4.24 -1.24 19.42
C CYS A 20 3.93 -0.33 18.23
N LEU A 21 4.19 -0.78 16.99
CA LEU A 21 3.82 -0.04 15.77
C LEU A 21 2.30 0.12 15.67
N HIS A 22 1.52 -0.95 15.91
CA HIS A 22 0.07 -0.86 15.94
C HIS A 22 -0.43 0.19 16.94
N LYS A 23 0.07 0.18 18.18
CA LYS A 23 -0.29 1.17 19.21
C LYS A 23 0.08 2.60 18.81
N LEU A 24 1.22 2.77 18.15
CA LEU A 24 1.64 4.07 17.60
C LEU A 24 0.63 4.55 16.55
N PHE A 25 0.21 3.69 15.62
CA PHE A 25 -0.76 4.06 14.58
C PHE A 25 -2.14 4.42 15.16
N LEU A 26 -2.59 3.74 16.21
CA LEU A 26 -3.82 4.12 16.94
C LEU A 26 -3.72 5.56 17.50
N ALA A 27 -2.57 5.89 18.11
CA ALA A 27 -2.33 7.23 18.65
C ALA A 27 -2.25 8.27 17.53
N GLU A 28 -1.45 8.04 16.49
CA GLU A 28 -1.26 8.98 15.38
C GLU A 28 -2.55 9.22 14.61
N GLY A 29 -3.34 8.18 14.33
CA GLY A 29 -4.62 8.31 13.65
C GLY A 29 -5.58 9.22 14.40
N THR A 30 -5.63 9.08 15.72
CA THR A 30 -6.49 9.90 16.59
C THR A 30 -5.98 11.33 16.72
N GLU A 31 -4.67 11.52 16.89
CA GLU A 31 -4.07 12.84 17.15
C GLU A 31 -3.95 13.72 15.91
N LYS A 32 -3.70 13.12 14.74
CA LYS A 32 -3.36 13.85 13.51
C LYS A 32 -4.51 13.99 12.52
N GLU A 33 -5.64 13.31 12.74
CA GLU A 33 -6.87 13.39 11.92
C GLU A 33 -6.59 13.33 10.39
N PRO A 34 -6.04 12.23 9.87
CA PRO A 34 -5.59 12.16 8.48
C PRO A 34 -6.72 12.26 7.45
N ASP A 35 -6.45 12.94 6.34
CA ASP A 35 -7.30 12.88 5.13
C ASP A 35 -7.03 11.60 4.32
N VAL A 36 -5.80 11.05 4.40
CA VAL A 36 -5.38 9.84 3.70
C VAL A 36 -4.69 8.87 4.64
N VAL A 37 -5.04 7.59 4.58
CA VAL A 37 -4.29 6.53 5.27
C VAL A 37 -3.78 5.51 4.28
N VAL A 38 -2.50 5.15 4.39
CA VAL A 38 -1.87 4.08 3.64
C VAL A 38 -1.67 2.89 4.58
N LEU A 39 -2.21 1.73 4.22
CA LEU A 39 -2.13 0.47 4.96
C LEU A 39 -1.45 -0.59 4.13
N GLY A 40 -0.56 -1.38 4.72
CA GLY A 40 0.03 -2.48 3.99
C GLY A 40 1.32 -3.05 4.53
N ASP A 41 1.97 -3.81 3.64
CA ASP A 41 3.27 -4.41 3.86
C ASP A 41 4.43 -3.42 3.60
N TYR A 42 5.67 -3.89 3.71
CA TYR A 42 6.54 -3.83 2.55
C TYR A 42 6.58 -2.55 1.71
N THR A 43 5.76 -2.67 0.67
CA THR A 43 5.67 -1.81 -0.48
C THR A 43 5.38 -0.38 -0.06
N VAL A 44 4.51 -0.22 0.95
CA VAL A 44 4.13 1.09 1.49
C VAL A 44 4.91 1.47 2.72
N ALA A 45 5.33 0.52 3.56
CA ALA A 45 6.12 0.80 4.76
C ALA A 45 7.43 1.55 4.42
N PHE A 46 8.12 1.12 3.37
CA PHE A 46 9.38 1.75 2.94
C PHE A 46 9.20 3.06 2.17
N LEU A 47 7.98 3.45 1.80
CA LEU A 47 7.70 4.75 1.19
C LEU A 47 8.12 5.91 2.12
N GLN A 48 7.86 5.76 3.42
CA GLN A 48 8.24 6.75 4.44
C GLN A 48 9.65 6.50 5.00
N GLN A 49 10.13 5.26 5.02
CA GLN A 49 11.47 4.89 5.53
C GLN A 49 12.60 5.08 4.53
N SER A 50 12.39 5.85 3.45
CA SER A 50 13.42 6.14 2.47
C SER A 50 14.59 6.99 3.01
N GLU A 51 14.88 6.95 4.31
CA GLU A 51 16.07 7.48 4.98
C GLU A 51 16.79 6.44 5.88
N ALA A 52 16.18 5.27 6.19
CA ALA A 52 16.63 4.41 7.30
C ALA A 52 17.55 3.24 6.91
N SER A 53 18.46 3.44 5.95
CA SER A 53 19.53 2.48 5.68
C SER A 53 20.86 3.06 6.16
N PHE A 54 21.47 2.40 7.15
CA PHE A 54 22.79 2.67 7.72
C PHE A 54 23.92 2.75 6.67
N LEU A 55 23.66 2.35 5.41
CA LEU A 55 24.57 2.44 4.28
C LEU A 55 24.46 3.76 3.48
N SER A 56 23.47 4.62 3.73
CA SER A 56 23.17 5.81 2.90
C SER A 56 23.69 7.14 3.47
N ARG A 57 24.93 7.19 3.95
CA ARG A 57 25.57 8.46 4.39
C ARG A 57 26.07 9.36 3.23
N ARG A 58 25.71 9.08 1.96
CA ARG A 58 26.30 9.78 0.80
C ARG A 58 25.34 10.29 -0.27
N CYS A 59 24.02 10.18 -0.12
CA CYS A 59 23.10 10.79 -1.09
C CYS A 59 21.76 11.15 -0.43
N PRO A 60 21.29 12.41 -0.54
CA PRO A 60 19.94 12.78 -0.11
C PRO A 60 18.93 12.10 -1.04
N ILE A 61 17.98 11.39 -0.45
CA ILE A 61 16.88 10.74 -1.16
C ILE A 61 15.83 11.83 -1.46
N PRO A 62 15.28 11.92 -2.68
CA PRO A 62 14.21 12.82 -3.03
C PRO A 62 13.02 12.25 -2.29
N LYS A 63 12.46 13.13 -1.50
CA LYS A 63 11.51 12.81 -0.47
C LYS A 63 10.18 12.48 -1.14
N VAL A 64 10.00 11.29 -1.72
CA VAL A 64 8.72 10.93 -2.37
C VAL A 64 7.57 11.14 -1.39
N TRP A 65 7.77 10.70 -0.15
CA TRP A 65 6.84 10.98 0.94
C TRP A 65 6.62 12.48 1.18
N GLU A 66 7.67 13.25 1.51
CA GLU A 66 7.53 14.66 1.88
C GLU A 66 7.04 15.56 0.73
N ASN A 67 7.36 15.20 -0.51
CA ASN A 67 7.01 15.99 -1.68
C ASN A 67 5.57 15.72 -2.13
N TYR A 68 5.10 14.48 -2.03
CA TYR A 68 3.84 14.07 -2.67
C TYR A 68 2.77 13.60 -1.69
N PHE A 69 3.11 12.93 -0.59
CA PHE A 69 2.13 12.33 0.32
C PHE A 69 1.93 13.16 1.60
N ALA A 70 3.01 13.68 2.20
CA ALA A 70 2.92 14.51 3.40
C ALA A 70 2.02 15.76 3.21
N PRO A 71 2.06 16.49 2.07
CA PRO A 71 1.17 17.63 1.83
C PRO A 71 -0.31 17.25 1.72
N LEU A 72 -0.63 15.97 1.50
CA LEU A 72 -2.00 15.45 1.41
C LEU A 72 -2.56 15.02 2.78
N HIS A 73 -1.90 15.40 3.88
CA HIS A 73 -2.24 14.98 5.24
C HIS A 73 -2.33 13.44 5.36
N CYS A 74 -1.35 12.76 4.78
CA CYS A 74 -1.29 11.32 4.73
C CYS A 74 -0.59 10.73 5.96
N LEU A 75 -1.12 9.63 6.49
CA LEU A 75 -0.42 8.75 7.43
C LEU A 75 -0.11 7.40 6.81
N ASN A 76 1.04 6.84 7.16
CA ASN A 76 1.51 5.55 6.68
C ASN A 76 1.51 4.54 7.81
N PHE A 77 0.55 3.63 7.76
CA PHE A 77 0.38 2.49 8.67
C PHE A 77 0.91 1.21 8.03
N GLY A 78 2.01 1.32 7.28
CA GLY A 78 2.73 0.20 6.68
C GLY A 78 3.63 -0.50 7.70
N ILE A 79 3.54 -1.83 7.77
CA ILE A 79 4.47 -2.66 8.55
C ILE A 79 5.17 -3.64 7.59
N PRO A 80 6.51 -3.65 7.49
CA PRO A 80 7.24 -4.42 6.48
C PRO A 80 6.81 -5.90 6.37
N GLU A 81 6.67 -6.57 7.50
CA GLU A 81 6.42 -8.01 7.59
C GLU A 81 4.94 -8.39 7.45
N ASP A 82 4.04 -7.42 7.33
CA ASP A 82 2.61 -7.69 7.37
C ASP A 82 2.15 -8.65 6.27
N ARG A 83 1.39 -9.65 6.69
CA ARG A 83 0.55 -10.47 5.84
C ARG A 83 -0.89 -9.96 5.86
N ILE A 84 -1.72 -10.46 4.97
CA ILE A 84 -3.11 -10.03 4.84
C ILE A 84 -3.87 -10.15 6.17
N GLU A 85 -3.73 -11.27 6.88
CA GLU A 85 -4.36 -11.46 8.19
C GLU A 85 -3.91 -10.46 9.26
N ASN A 86 -2.69 -9.92 9.13
CA ASN A 86 -2.13 -8.96 10.06
C ASN A 86 -2.74 -7.58 9.83
N VAL A 87 -2.81 -7.15 8.57
CA VAL A 87 -3.51 -5.91 8.18
C VAL A 87 -4.99 -6.00 8.55
N LEU A 88 -5.64 -7.13 8.28
CA LEU A 88 -7.04 -7.34 8.66
C LEU A 88 -7.24 -7.22 10.17
N TRP A 89 -6.36 -7.84 10.96
CA TRP A 89 -6.41 -7.72 12.42
C TRP A 89 -6.24 -6.25 12.86
N ARG A 90 -5.29 -5.51 12.28
CA ARG A 90 -5.05 -4.10 12.62
C ARG A 90 -6.26 -3.22 12.33
N ILE A 91 -6.88 -3.41 11.16
CA ILE A 91 -8.14 -2.76 10.80
C ILE A 91 -9.21 -3.10 11.84
N GLU A 92 -9.33 -4.37 12.22
CA GLU A 92 -10.32 -4.82 13.20
C GLU A 92 -10.07 -4.37 14.64
N ASN A 93 -8.84 -3.97 14.96
CA ASN A 93 -8.42 -3.53 16.28
C ASN A 93 -8.18 -2.01 16.36
N GLY A 94 -8.87 -1.24 15.50
CA GLY A 94 -9.11 0.18 15.77
C GLY A 94 -8.33 1.18 14.93
N GLU A 95 -7.43 0.75 14.05
CA GLU A 95 -6.61 1.69 13.25
C GLU A 95 -7.42 2.59 12.32
N LEU A 96 -8.68 2.23 12.04
CA LEU A 96 -9.58 3.05 11.22
C LEU A 96 -10.84 3.52 11.98
N ASP A 97 -11.00 3.21 13.27
CA ASP A 97 -12.27 3.43 13.97
C ASP A 97 -12.51 4.90 14.37
N ASN A 98 -11.44 5.65 14.65
CA ASN A 98 -11.52 7.03 15.13
C ASN A 98 -10.94 8.05 14.14
N ILE A 99 -10.83 7.69 12.86
CA ILE A 99 -10.32 8.57 11.82
C ILE A 99 -11.41 8.91 10.81
N LYS A 100 -11.23 10.02 10.09
CA LYS A 100 -12.15 10.46 9.03
C LYS A 100 -11.44 10.56 7.69
N ALA A 101 -10.59 9.58 7.39
CA ALA A 101 -9.86 9.52 6.14
C ALA A 101 -10.84 9.46 4.96
N LYS A 102 -10.59 10.31 3.96
CA LYS A 102 -11.34 10.37 2.70
C LYS A 102 -10.82 9.36 1.68
N VAL A 103 -9.54 9.00 1.78
CA VAL A 103 -8.89 8.01 0.92
C VAL A 103 -8.12 7.01 1.77
N VAL A 104 -8.28 5.73 1.47
CA VAL A 104 -7.47 4.65 2.06
C VAL A 104 -6.75 3.91 0.94
N VAL A 105 -5.43 3.87 1.00
CA VAL A 105 -4.60 3.08 0.08
C VAL A 105 -4.26 1.75 0.76
N LEU A 106 -4.55 0.63 0.10
CA LEU A 106 -4.26 -0.72 0.60
C LEU A 106 -3.25 -1.42 -0.31
N SER A 107 -2.10 -1.82 0.24
CA SER A 107 -1.09 -2.63 -0.45
C SER A 107 -0.65 -3.81 0.43
N VAL A 108 -1.22 -4.99 0.18
CA VAL A 108 -0.88 -6.19 0.96
C VAL A 108 -0.99 -7.44 0.10
N GLY A 109 -0.26 -8.49 0.47
CA GLY A 109 -0.35 -9.82 -0.12
C GLY A 109 0.97 -10.34 -0.67
N SER A 110 1.99 -9.48 -0.79
CA SER A 110 3.33 -9.88 -1.23
C SER A 110 4.00 -10.88 -0.28
N ASN A 111 3.70 -10.78 1.02
CA ASN A 111 4.22 -11.66 2.07
C ASN A 111 3.42 -12.98 2.22
N ASN A 112 2.25 -13.13 1.58
CA ASN A 112 1.44 -14.35 1.61
C ASN A 112 1.91 -15.36 0.54
N ASN A 113 3.20 -15.67 0.51
CA ASN A 113 3.85 -16.46 -0.54
C ASN A 113 3.45 -17.96 -0.56
N THR A 114 2.98 -18.51 0.56
CA THR A 114 2.56 -19.92 0.68
C THR A 114 1.06 -20.14 0.44
N SER A 115 0.26 -19.07 0.39
CA SER A 115 -1.19 -19.13 0.14
C SER A 115 -1.49 -19.27 -1.35
N SER A 116 -2.64 -19.84 -1.72
CA SER A 116 -3.06 -19.86 -3.12
C SER A 116 -3.40 -18.44 -3.62
N PRO A 117 -3.31 -18.16 -4.93
CA PRO A 117 -3.76 -16.91 -5.53
C PRO A 117 -5.19 -16.51 -5.14
N GLU A 118 -6.09 -17.49 -5.10
CA GLU A 118 -7.50 -17.31 -4.75
C GLU A 118 -7.64 -16.86 -3.30
N ALA A 119 -6.94 -17.51 -2.36
CA ALA A 119 -6.98 -17.14 -0.95
C ALA A 119 -6.40 -15.74 -0.70
N VAL A 120 -5.35 -15.36 -1.44
CA VAL A 120 -4.77 -14.01 -1.36
C VAL A 120 -5.75 -12.97 -1.89
N ALA A 121 -6.35 -13.21 -3.07
CA ALA A 121 -7.32 -12.29 -3.64
C ALA A 121 -8.55 -12.13 -2.72
N GLU A 122 -9.06 -13.24 -2.18
CA GLU A 122 -10.16 -13.23 -1.21
C GLU A 122 -9.79 -12.42 0.04
N GLY A 123 -8.62 -12.65 0.64
CA GLY A 123 -8.19 -11.90 1.83
C GLY A 123 -8.02 -10.39 1.60
N ILE A 124 -7.53 -9.98 0.43
CA ILE A 124 -7.44 -8.55 0.06
C ILE A 124 -8.85 -7.95 -0.09
N VAL A 125 -9.80 -8.70 -0.68
CA VAL A 125 -11.21 -8.29 -0.75
C VAL A 125 -11.83 -8.19 0.65
N THR A 126 -11.50 -9.11 1.56
CA THR A 126 -11.91 -9.05 2.97
C THR A 126 -11.37 -7.78 3.64
N CYS A 127 -10.09 -7.45 3.47
CA CYS A 127 -9.52 -6.19 3.98
C CYS A 127 -10.24 -4.97 3.40
N THR A 128 -10.48 -4.96 2.09
CA THR A 128 -11.21 -3.88 1.40
C THR A 128 -12.62 -3.70 2.00
N THR A 129 -13.32 -4.80 2.25
CA THR A 129 -14.65 -4.80 2.87
C THR A 129 -14.59 -4.29 4.30
N ALA A 130 -13.59 -4.71 5.09
CA ALA A 130 -13.37 -4.26 6.45
C ALA A 130 -13.07 -2.75 6.54
N ILE A 131 -12.33 -2.21 5.57
CA ILE A 131 -12.09 -0.77 5.42
C ILE A 131 -13.42 -0.05 5.12
N LYS A 132 -14.17 -0.48 4.10
CA LYS A 132 -15.44 0.16 3.73
C LYS A 132 -16.49 0.09 4.83
N SER A 133 -16.48 -0.95 5.66
CA SER A 133 -17.39 -1.04 6.81
C SER A 133 -17.10 0.02 7.88
N ARG A 134 -15.86 0.47 8.01
CA ARG A 134 -15.43 1.48 9.00
C ARG A 134 -15.50 2.89 8.44
N LEU A 135 -15.10 3.02 7.18
CA LEU A 135 -15.06 4.29 6.45
C LEU A 135 -15.96 4.18 5.19
N PRO A 136 -17.30 4.19 5.36
CA PRO A 136 -18.23 3.96 4.27
C PRO A 136 -18.16 5.03 3.19
N GLU A 137 -17.75 6.25 3.52
CA GLU A 137 -17.64 7.36 2.56
C GLU A 137 -16.26 7.43 1.88
N ALA A 138 -15.25 6.72 2.39
CA ALA A 138 -13.90 6.80 1.85
C ALA A 138 -13.77 6.11 0.48
N GLN A 139 -12.91 6.67 -0.36
CA GLN A 139 -12.36 6.01 -1.55
C GLN A 139 -11.30 5.01 -1.12
N VAL A 140 -11.39 3.76 -1.58
CA VAL A 140 -10.41 2.72 -1.30
C VAL A 140 -9.62 2.42 -2.56
N VAL A 141 -8.32 2.67 -2.51
CA VAL A 141 -7.37 2.40 -3.60
C VAL A 141 -6.61 1.13 -3.25
N VAL A 142 -6.93 0.03 -3.92
CA VAL A 142 -6.22 -1.25 -3.77
C VAL A 142 -5.10 -1.30 -4.79
N LEU A 143 -3.87 -1.50 -4.34
CA LEU A 143 -2.71 -1.59 -5.21
C LEU A 143 -2.52 -3.03 -5.70
N LYS A 144 -2.29 -3.19 -7.00
CA LYS A 144 -1.88 -4.47 -7.57
C LYS A 144 -0.50 -4.87 -7.05
N LEU A 145 -0.27 -6.17 -6.94
CA LEU A 145 1.04 -6.71 -6.57
C LEU A 145 2.04 -6.46 -7.69
N LEU A 146 3.14 -5.78 -7.38
CA LEU A 146 4.26 -5.53 -8.30
C LEU A 146 4.96 -6.83 -8.72
N PRO A 147 5.66 -6.87 -9.86
CA PRO A 147 6.50 -8.03 -10.24
C PRO A 147 7.69 -8.23 -9.27
N CYS A 148 8.34 -9.40 -9.29
CA CYS A 148 9.56 -9.67 -8.51
C CYS A 148 10.49 -10.71 -9.14
N GLY A 149 11.70 -10.84 -8.60
CA GLY A 149 12.80 -11.65 -9.13
C GLY A 149 13.45 -10.99 -10.35
N GLN A 150 14.72 -11.25 -10.63
CA GLN A 150 15.40 -10.62 -11.77
C GLN A 150 14.87 -11.11 -13.12
N HIS A 151 14.57 -12.40 -13.24
CA HIS A 151 14.12 -13.08 -14.45
C HIS A 151 12.68 -13.60 -14.31
N PRO A 152 12.01 -14.01 -15.40
CA PRO A 152 10.71 -14.68 -15.34
C PRO A 152 10.74 -15.86 -14.36
N ASN A 153 9.72 -15.95 -13.50
CA ASN A 153 9.63 -16.96 -12.45
C ASN A 153 8.16 -17.16 -12.03
N SER A 154 7.91 -18.26 -11.33
CA SER A 154 6.56 -18.65 -10.89
C SER A 154 5.90 -17.62 -9.97
N GLN A 155 6.67 -16.85 -9.20
CA GLN A 155 6.09 -15.82 -8.32
C GLN A 155 5.54 -14.63 -9.11
N ARG A 156 6.15 -14.27 -10.25
CA ARG A 156 5.58 -13.25 -11.16
C ARG A 156 4.25 -13.72 -11.75
N ASP A 157 4.19 -14.96 -12.23
CA ASP A 157 2.95 -15.52 -12.78
C ASP A 157 1.85 -15.62 -11.71
N ARG A 158 2.23 -16.04 -10.50
CA ARG A 158 1.35 -16.06 -9.33
C ARG A 158 0.79 -14.67 -9.00
N ARG A 159 1.62 -13.63 -8.98
CA ARG A 159 1.19 -12.24 -8.73
C ARG A 159 0.28 -11.72 -9.84
N ARG A 160 0.54 -12.06 -11.11
CA ARG A 160 -0.34 -11.76 -12.24
C ARG A 160 -1.73 -12.39 -12.04
N GLN A 161 -1.78 -13.67 -11.68
CA GLN A 161 -3.05 -14.36 -11.40
C GLN A 161 -3.82 -13.70 -10.25
N ILE A 162 -3.16 -13.32 -9.16
CA ILE A 162 -3.79 -12.57 -8.06
C ILE A 162 -4.37 -11.25 -8.57
N ASN A 163 -3.60 -10.47 -9.33
CA ASN A 163 -4.05 -9.19 -9.88
C ASN A 163 -5.26 -9.34 -10.82
N GLU A 164 -5.31 -10.41 -11.62
CA GLU A 164 -6.46 -10.74 -12.48
C GLU A 164 -7.72 -11.11 -11.66
N LEU A 165 -7.55 -11.87 -10.58
CA LEU A 165 -8.64 -12.21 -9.66
C LEU A 165 -9.18 -10.97 -8.96
N LEU A 166 -8.30 -10.09 -8.47
CA LEU A 166 -8.68 -8.80 -7.88
C LEU A 166 -9.43 -7.92 -8.89
N ALA A 167 -8.94 -7.85 -10.14
CA ALA A 167 -9.58 -7.07 -11.19
C ALA A 167 -11.02 -7.54 -11.47
N LYS A 168 -11.28 -8.85 -11.33
CA LYS A 168 -12.65 -9.40 -11.45
C LYS A 168 -13.47 -9.11 -10.19
N ALA A 169 -12.92 -9.34 -9.01
CA ALA A 169 -13.63 -9.25 -7.73
C ALA A 169 -14.00 -7.81 -7.34
N LEU A 170 -13.13 -6.84 -7.63
CA LEU A 170 -13.33 -5.44 -7.27
C LEU A 170 -14.04 -4.62 -8.36
N LYS A 171 -14.31 -5.22 -9.53
CA LYS A 171 -14.95 -4.53 -10.65
C LYS A 171 -16.35 -4.05 -10.28
N GLY A 172 -16.61 -2.77 -10.47
CA GLY A 172 -17.93 -2.17 -10.24
C GLY A 172 -18.27 -1.99 -8.76
N GLN A 173 -17.35 -2.26 -7.83
CA GLN A 173 -17.56 -1.92 -6.43
C GLN A 173 -17.50 -0.39 -6.26
N PRO A 174 -18.50 0.22 -5.62
CA PRO A 174 -18.55 1.68 -5.45
C PRO A 174 -17.40 2.14 -4.56
N GLN A 175 -16.74 3.23 -4.98
CA GLN A 175 -15.64 3.87 -4.24
C GLN A 175 -14.45 2.93 -3.98
N VAL A 176 -14.26 1.89 -4.81
CA VAL A 176 -13.10 1.00 -4.77
C VAL A 176 -12.43 1.01 -6.14
N GLN A 177 -11.12 1.25 -6.17
CA GLN A 177 -10.33 1.27 -7.39
C GLN A 177 -9.13 0.34 -7.26
N LEU A 178 -8.96 -0.56 -8.23
CA LEU A 178 -7.76 -1.38 -8.35
C LEU A 178 -6.75 -0.65 -9.24
N VAL A 179 -5.60 -0.28 -8.67
CA VAL A 179 -4.58 0.53 -9.34
C VAL A 179 -3.35 -0.31 -9.65
N ASP A 180 -2.88 -0.18 -10.89
CA ASP A 180 -1.60 -0.74 -11.32
C ASP A 180 -0.51 0.31 -11.16
N LEU A 181 0.49 0.01 -10.33
CA LEU A 181 1.63 0.90 -10.11
C LEU A 181 2.84 0.52 -10.95
N ASP A 182 2.74 -0.47 -11.84
CA ASP A 182 3.87 -0.90 -12.65
C ASP A 182 4.04 0.01 -13.89
N PRO A 183 5.04 0.92 -13.93
CA PRO A 183 5.32 1.76 -15.10
C PRO A 183 6.01 1.00 -16.25
N GLY A 184 6.25 -0.31 -16.11
CA GLY A 184 7.11 -1.09 -17.00
C GLY A 184 8.41 -1.54 -16.32
N LEU A 185 8.33 -1.96 -15.06
CA LEU A 185 9.42 -2.52 -14.27
C LEU A 185 9.99 -3.79 -14.91
N VAL A 186 9.14 -4.59 -15.57
CA VAL A 186 9.57 -5.70 -16.42
C VAL A 186 9.90 -5.18 -17.81
N ARG A 187 11.18 -5.25 -18.17
CA ARG A 187 11.72 -4.81 -19.46
C ARG A 187 11.33 -5.77 -20.59
N PRO A 188 11.49 -5.36 -21.87
CA PRO A 188 11.19 -6.23 -23.02
C PRO A 188 11.98 -7.56 -23.05
N ASP A 189 13.17 -7.60 -22.45
CA ASP A 189 13.97 -8.82 -22.29
C ASP A 189 13.51 -9.72 -21.12
N GLY A 190 12.43 -9.34 -20.44
CA GLY A 190 11.87 -10.03 -19.30
C GLY A 190 12.61 -9.78 -17.98
N THR A 191 13.59 -8.88 -17.94
CA THR A 191 14.35 -8.59 -16.72
C THR A 191 13.77 -7.43 -15.91
N ILE A 192 14.05 -7.41 -14.60
CA ILE A 192 13.85 -6.23 -13.73
C ILE A 192 15.23 -5.64 -13.43
N GLY A 193 15.36 -4.33 -13.57
CA GLY A 193 16.60 -3.62 -13.28
C GLY A 193 16.85 -3.48 -11.78
N TYR A 194 18.10 -3.66 -11.34
CA TYR A 194 18.48 -3.38 -9.95
C TYR A 194 18.32 -1.89 -9.57
N HIS A 195 18.34 -1.00 -10.58
CA HIS A 195 18.01 0.41 -10.40
C HIS A 195 16.54 0.65 -10.09
N ASP A 196 15.65 -0.28 -10.41
CA ASP A 196 14.21 -0.17 -10.17
C ASP A 196 13.84 -0.91 -8.87
N MET A 197 14.40 -2.12 -8.69
CA MET A 197 14.29 -2.92 -7.47
C MET A 197 15.66 -3.47 -7.06
N PHE A 198 16.22 -2.98 -5.95
CA PHE A 198 17.65 -3.20 -5.61
C PHE A 198 18.01 -4.66 -5.30
N ASP A 199 17.04 -5.45 -4.89
CA ASP A 199 17.14 -6.89 -4.66
C ASP A 199 16.10 -7.67 -5.49
N PHE A 200 15.55 -7.03 -6.52
CA PHE A 200 14.49 -7.55 -7.38
C PHE A 200 13.17 -7.85 -6.65
N LEU A 201 12.95 -7.29 -5.46
CA LEU A 201 11.70 -7.39 -4.71
C LEU A 201 11.26 -6.02 -4.18
N HIS A 202 12.17 -5.33 -3.50
CA HIS A 202 11.93 -4.03 -2.90
C HIS A 202 12.33 -2.93 -3.88
N LEU A 203 11.48 -1.92 -4.00
CA LEU A 203 11.73 -0.77 -4.86
C LEU A 203 12.97 -0.01 -4.38
N SER A 204 13.79 0.39 -5.34
CA SER A 204 14.83 1.39 -5.09
C SER A 204 14.19 2.78 -4.95
N ARG A 205 15.00 3.79 -4.61
CA ARG A 205 14.63 5.22 -4.73
C ARG A 205 14.01 5.57 -6.08
N GLN A 206 14.62 5.13 -7.19
CA GLN A 206 14.11 5.42 -8.53
C GLN A 206 12.81 4.65 -8.79
N GLY A 207 12.74 3.40 -8.32
CA GLY A 207 11.51 2.60 -8.37
C GLY A 207 10.35 3.33 -7.71
N TYR A 208 10.53 3.78 -6.45
CA TYR A 208 9.53 4.53 -5.71
C TYR A 208 9.05 5.80 -6.43
N VAL A 209 9.95 6.60 -7.00
CA VAL A 209 9.55 7.79 -7.79
C VAL A 209 8.64 7.36 -8.94
N SER A 210 9.08 6.40 -9.76
CA SER A 210 8.34 5.99 -10.95
C SER A 210 6.99 5.30 -10.67
N THR A 211 6.83 4.66 -9.51
CA THR A 211 5.62 3.90 -9.16
C THR A 211 4.65 4.71 -8.30
N PHE A 212 5.13 5.56 -7.37
CA PHE A 212 4.27 6.26 -6.39
C PHE A 212 3.95 7.71 -6.75
N GLU A 213 4.68 8.37 -7.65
CA GLU A 213 4.31 9.72 -8.12
C GLU A 213 2.93 9.73 -8.80
N PRO A 214 2.61 8.81 -9.75
CA PRO A 214 1.26 8.72 -10.32
C PRO A 214 0.17 8.36 -9.29
N LEU A 215 0.53 7.60 -8.25
CA LEU A 215 -0.39 7.29 -7.16
C LEU A 215 -0.73 8.55 -6.36
N ALA A 216 0.24 9.40 -6.07
CA ALA A 216 0.00 10.63 -5.35
C ALA A 216 -0.92 11.59 -6.13
N ASP A 217 -0.74 11.68 -7.45
CA ASP A 217 -1.64 12.46 -8.32
C ASP A 217 -3.09 11.94 -8.24
N LEU A 218 -3.27 10.62 -8.31
CA LEU A 218 -4.57 9.98 -8.15
C LEU A 218 -5.18 10.26 -6.76
N VAL A 219 -4.40 10.10 -5.68
CA VAL A 219 -4.88 10.37 -4.31
C VAL A 219 -5.28 11.83 -4.17
N ALA A 220 -4.49 12.77 -4.70
CA ALA A 220 -4.81 14.19 -4.69
C ALA A 220 -6.09 14.50 -5.48
N GLN A 221 -6.32 13.84 -6.61
CA GLN A 221 -7.57 13.94 -7.36
C GLN A 221 -8.75 13.46 -6.52
N LEU A 222 -8.66 12.28 -5.91
CA LEU A 222 -9.75 11.71 -5.10
C LEU A 222 -10.09 12.59 -3.88
N LEU A 223 -9.09 13.25 -3.28
CA LEU A 223 -9.32 14.22 -2.21
C LEU A 223 -10.10 15.44 -2.69
N ARG A 224 -9.80 15.97 -3.88
CA ARG A 224 -10.55 17.10 -4.47
C ARG A 224 -12.01 16.71 -4.75
N GLU A 225 -12.22 15.53 -5.33
CA GLU A 225 -13.55 14.98 -5.59
C GLU A 225 -14.35 14.80 -4.29
N ALA A 226 -13.72 14.25 -3.24
CA ALA A 226 -14.33 14.08 -1.93
C ALA A 226 -14.67 15.42 -1.25
N ALA A 227 -13.92 16.49 -1.53
CA ALA A 227 -14.21 17.84 -1.04
C ALA A 227 -15.32 18.56 -1.82
N GLY A 228 -15.91 17.93 -2.85
CA GLY A 228 -16.92 18.56 -3.71
C GLY A 228 -16.34 19.57 -4.70
N ALA A 229 -15.01 19.65 -4.82
CA ALA A 229 -14.33 20.45 -5.82
C ALA A 229 -14.21 19.64 -7.11
N GLY A 230 -15.30 19.60 -7.90
CA GLY A 230 -15.23 19.14 -9.29
C GLY A 230 -14.23 20.00 -10.07
N ASP A 231 -13.48 19.36 -10.98
CA ASP A 231 -12.41 19.94 -11.81
C ASP A 231 -12.64 21.42 -12.13
N THR A 232 -11.98 22.29 -11.38
CA THR A 232 -11.81 23.67 -11.80
C THR A 232 -10.51 23.69 -12.59
N PRO A 233 -10.54 23.92 -13.92
CA PRO A 233 -9.32 23.96 -14.71
C PRO A 233 -8.42 25.04 -14.14
N VAL A 234 -7.16 24.72 -13.89
CA VAL A 234 -6.13 25.72 -13.60
C VAL A 234 -6.02 26.59 -14.85
N ALA A 235 -6.66 27.76 -14.82
CA ALA A 235 -6.53 28.75 -15.87
C ALA A 235 -5.07 29.19 -15.92
N ALA A 236 -4.40 28.90 -17.04
CA ALA A 236 -3.10 29.47 -17.35
C ALA A 236 -3.26 30.99 -17.47
N SER A 237 -2.52 31.71 -16.62
CA SER A 237 -2.28 33.15 -16.72
C SER A 237 -0.83 33.39 -17.08
#